data_AF-A0A7V8CY35-F1
#
_entry.id   AF-A0A7V8CY35-F1
#
_cell.length_a   1.000
_cell.length_b   1.000
_cell.length_c   1.000
_cell.angle_alpha   90.00
_cell.angle_beta   90.00
_cell.angle_gamma   90.00
#
_symmetry.space_group_name_H-M   'P 1'
#
loop_
_entity.id
_entity.type
_entity.pdbx_description
1 polymer ?
#
loop_
_entity_poly.entity_id
_entity_poly.type
_entity_poly.pdbx_seq_one_letter_code
_entity_poly.pdbx_strand_id
1 'polypeptide(L)'
;MFWKRKQPYVTYLPGPADATIGILQQVAKQKTPIPTLKIGLSSLEAPSARLAIALFQQEAYGQSQVEIEVADIQQPDPRVPHRAVDFVLWHYEGTNPTAAYPPPPPELADRIAAIASTPYDLARWAQQARRLGQEVGPDALAHLLGVMVHPPQRPTKIPVWSWLLFVQVAAAFTIAFIDRERWPHSLRRSALFSLACGPMDWSVGAALLALQQIARDDPSSREDIGQLHRELLQSLPRPGGIPYLDTLVWCVADSMPWLSDPLRSQIVRLVRSEAG
;
A
#
# COMPACT_ATOMS: atom_id res chain seq x y z
N MET A 1 -30.21 -6.71 -16.98
CA MET A 1 -29.27 -5.73 -16.42
C MET A 1 -28.49 -6.42 -15.31
N PHE A 2 -27.33 -7.00 -15.62
CA PHE A 2 -26.52 -7.75 -14.65
C PHE A 2 -25.83 -6.75 -13.71
N TRP A 3 -26.24 -6.73 -12.44
CA TRP A 3 -25.50 -6.02 -11.40
C TRP A 3 -24.16 -6.73 -11.22
N LYS A 4 -23.06 -6.11 -11.67
CA LYS A 4 -21.71 -6.58 -11.29
C LYS A 4 -21.61 -6.46 -9.76
N ARG A 5 -21.57 -7.59 -9.07
CA ARG A 5 -21.39 -7.66 -7.62
C ARG A 5 -20.09 -6.92 -7.27
N LYS A 6 -20.16 -5.90 -6.41
CA LYS A 6 -18.96 -5.23 -5.92
C LYS A 6 -18.12 -6.25 -5.16
N GLN A 7 -16.88 -6.46 -5.59
CA GLN A 7 -15.93 -7.36 -4.97
C GLN A 7 -14.70 -6.56 -4.53
N PRO A 8 -14.33 -6.58 -3.24
CA PRO A 8 -13.16 -5.87 -2.74
C PRO A 8 -11.91 -6.36 -3.45
N TYR A 9 -10.99 -5.44 -3.74
CA TYR A 9 -9.72 -5.66 -4.43
C TYR A 9 -9.83 -6.19 -5.87
N VAL A 10 -11.05 -6.44 -6.38
CA VAL A 10 -11.33 -6.80 -7.78
C VAL A 10 -11.98 -5.63 -8.52
N THR A 11 -13.11 -5.11 -8.02
CA THR A 11 -13.89 -4.04 -8.69
C THR A 11 -13.88 -2.72 -7.92
N TYR A 12 -13.26 -2.68 -6.76
CA TYR A 12 -12.95 -1.45 -6.01
C TYR A 12 -11.81 -1.72 -5.02
N LEU A 13 -11.07 -0.69 -4.64
CA LEU A 13 -10.14 -0.73 -3.51
C LEU A 13 -10.87 -0.27 -2.25
N PRO A 14 -10.95 -1.09 -1.20
CA PRO A 14 -11.35 -0.61 0.13
C PRO A 14 -10.48 0.57 0.57
N GLY A 15 -11.07 1.52 1.29
CA GLY A 15 -10.32 2.63 1.88
C GLY A 15 -9.41 2.14 3.02
N PRO A 16 -8.36 2.90 3.35
CA PRO A 16 -7.51 2.58 4.50
C PRO A 16 -8.28 2.67 5.82
N ALA A 17 -7.92 1.82 6.77
CA ALA A 17 -8.64 1.60 8.02
C ALA A 17 -7.97 2.21 9.26
N ASP A 18 -6.82 2.88 9.09
CA ASP A 18 -6.11 3.58 10.17
C ASP A 18 -7.07 4.56 10.90
N ALA A 19 -7.02 4.58 12.23
CA ALA A 19 -7.85 5.43 13.07
C ALA A 19 -7.65 6.91 12.74
N THR A 20 -6.42 7.29 12.37
CA THR A 20 -6.09 8.63 11.87
C THR A 20 -6.87 9.01 10.62
N ILE A 21 -7.16 8.06 9.72
CA ILE A 21 -8.01 8.31 8.56
C ILE A 21 -9.47 8.48 8.97
N GLY A 22 -9.93 7.76 10.00
CA GLY A 22 -11.23 8.01 10.63
C GLY A 22 -11.37 9.44 11.14
N ILE A 23 -10.34 9.97 11.80
CA ILE A 23 -10.28 11.38 12.25
C ILE A 23 -10.30 12.31 11.03
N LEU A 24 -9.47 12.05 10.02
CA LEU A 24 -9.38 12.88 8.82
C LEU A 24 -10.72 12.96 8.06
N GLN A 25 -11.47 11.85 8.00
CA GLN A 25 -12.81 11.82 7.44
C GLN A 25 -13.81 12.66 8.22
N GLN A 26 -13.68 12.75 9.54
CA GLN A 26 -14.51 13.62 10.36
C GLN A 26 -14.14 15.08 10.13
N VAL A 27 -12.84 15.42 10.15
CA VAL A 27 -12.34 16.78 9.89
C VAL A 27 -12.77 17.29 8.52
N ALA A 28 -12.67 16.46 7.47
CA ALA A 28 -13.08 16.81 6.11
C ALA A 28 -14.58 17.14 5.97
N LYS A 29 -15.42 16.71 6.92
CA LYS A 29 -16.86 17.06 6.96
C LYS A 29 -17.14 18.33 7.77
N GLN A 30 -16.17 18.82 8.54
CA GLN A 30 -16.32 20.04 9.33
C GLN A 30 -16.16 21.27 8.46
N LYS A 31 -16.90 22.33 8.79
CA LYS A 31 -16.79 23.64 8.12
C LYS A 31 -15.74 24.54 8.75
N THR A 32 -15.33 24.25 9.97
CA THR A 32 -14.36 25.05 10.72
C THR A 32 -12.94 24.61 10.38
N PRO A 33 -12.05 25.52 9.98
CA PRO A 33 -10.64 25.20 9.76
C PRO A 33 -9.96 24.65 11.02
N ILE A 34 -9.19 23.57 10.88
CA ILE A 34 -8.36 22.99 11.93
C ILE A 34 -6.90 23.01 11.44
N PRO A 35 -6.20 24.15 11.57
CA PRO A 35 -4.87 24.32 11.00
C PRO A 35 -3.80 23.45 11.68
N THR A 36 -3.98 23.13 12.97
CA THR A 36 -3.08 22.27 13.74
C THR A 36 -3.86 21.05 14.23
N LEU A 37 -3.38 19.85 13.91
CA LEU A 37 -4.00 18.60 14.32
C LEU A 37 -3.08 17.86 15.29
N LYS A 38 -3.55 17.64 16.52
CA LYS A 38 -2.86 16.85 17.54
C LYS A 38 -3.59 15.53 17.70
N ILE A 39 -2.88 14.42 17.54
CA ILE A 39 -3.46 13.07 17.59
C ILE A 39 -2.64 12.21 18.53
N GLY A 40 -3.29 11.62 19.53
CA GLY A 40 -2.71 10.55 20.34
C GLY A 40 -3.17 9.20 19.81
N LEU A 41 -2.20 8.31 19.54
CA LEU A 41 -2.45 6.95 19.08
C LEU A 41 -1.95 5.95 20.12
N SER A 42 -2.71 4.87 20.33
CA SER A 42 -2.28 3.77 21.21
C SER A 42 -1.12 2.98 20.62
N SER A 43 -1.01 2.93 19.30
CA SER A 43 0.03 2.19 18.58
C SER A 43 0.41 2.93 17.30
N LEU A 44 1.60 2.65 16.75
CA LEU A 44 2.08 3.31 15.53
C LEU A 44 1.18 2.93 14.34
N GLU A 45 0.76 3.92 13.55
CA GLU A 45 0.01 3.70 12.30
C GLU A 45 0.91 3.84 11.06
N ALA A 46 0.35 3.55 9.89
CA ALA A 46 1.08 3.62 8.63
C ALA A 46 1.65 5.03 8.38
N PRO A 47 2.92 5.15 7.92
CA PRO A 47 3.44 6.41 7.39
C PRO A 47 2.54 7.07 6.34
N SER A 48 1.90 6.27 5.48
CA SER A 48 0.96 6.78 4.48
C SER A 48 -0.27 7.43 5.11
N ALA A 49 -0.72 7.00 6.29
CA ALA A 49 -1.81 7.67 7.00
C ALA A 49 -1.39 9.08 7.45
N ARG A 50 -0.17 9.22 7.98
CA ARG A 50 0.42 10.52 8.33
C ARG A 50 0.61 11.40 7.09
N LEU A 51 1.12 10.85 6.00
CA LEU A 51 1.27 11.56 4.73
C LEU A 51 -0.09 12.05 4.20
N ALA A 52 -1.15 11.24 4.30
CA ALA A 52 -2.49 11.64 3.88
C ALA A 52 -3.02 12.85 4.67
N ILE A 53 -2.76 12.95 5.98
CA ILE A 53 -3.10 14.17 6.75
C ILE A 53 -2.26 15.35 6.28
N ALA A 54 -0.95 15.15 6.09
CA ALA A 54 -0.07 16.23 5.70
C ALA A 54 -0.51 16.84 4.35
N LEU A 55 -0.83 15.98 3.38
CA LEU A 55 -1.39 16.38 2.09
C LEU A 55 -2.75 17.08 2.25
N PHE A 56 -3.64 16.56 3.11
CA PHE A 56 -4.93 17.21 3.39
C PHE A 56 -4.76 18.63 3.92
N GLN A 57 -3.91 18.82 4.93
CA GLN A 57 -3.69 20.14 5.54
C GLN A 57 -3.00 21.09 4.55
N GLN A 58 -2.04 20.58 3.77
CA GLN A 58 -1.40 21.37 2.72
C GLN A 58 -2.41 21.85 1.68
N GLU A 59 -3.32 20.98 1.22
CA GLU A 59 -4.40 21.34 0.28
C GLU A 59 -5.41 22.33 0.89
N ALA A 60 -5.79 22.12 2.16
CA ALA A 60 -6.85 22.90 2.81
C ALA A 60 -6.38 24.25 3.35
N TYR A 61 -5.14 24.32 3.83
CA TYR A 61 -4.63 25.44 4.64
C TYR A 61 -3.29 26.00 4.13
N GLY A 62 -2.67 25.40 3.12
CA GLY A 62 -1.37 25.84 2.56
C GLY A 62 -0.16 25.50 3.42
N GLN A 63 -0.36 24.80 4.54
CA GLN A 63 0.67 24.35 5.46
C GLN A 63 0.25 23.02 6.11
N SER A 64 1.22 22.20 6.51
CA SER A 64 0.98 21.02 7.34
C SER A 64 1.53 21.22 8.74
N GLN A 65 0.66 21.11 9.74
CA GLN A 65 1.00 21.09 11.16
C GLN A 65 0.25 19.93 11.82
N VAL A 66 0.91 18.77 11.84
CA VAL A 66 0.42 17.55 12.48
C VAL A 66 1.39 17.13 13.57
N GLU A 67 0.89 16.98 14.78
CA GLU A 67 1.61 16.37 15.90
C GLU A 67 0.94 15.02 16.20
N ILE A 68 1.69 13.93 16.02
CA ILE A 68 1.24 12.58 16.35
C ILE A 68 2.12 12.05 17.47
N GLU A 69 1.48 11.70 18.58
CA GLU A 69 2.10 11.02 19.70
C GLU A 69 1.64 9.56 19.72
N VAL A 70 2.57 8.64 19.97
CA VAL A 70 2.32 7.20 19.98
C VAL A 70 2.66 6.68 21.36
N ALA A 71 1.69 6.03 22.01
CA ALA A 71 1.87 5.50 23.35
C ALA A 71 2.85 4.32 23.38
N ASP A 72 2.63 3.33 22.51
CA ASP A 72 3.41 2.10 22.47
C ASP A 72 3.83 1.72 21.04
N ILE A 73 5.01 1.12 20.91
CA ILE A 73 5.49 0.54 19.65
C ILE A 73 5.17 -0.96 19.64
N GLN A 74 4.49 -1.40 18.59
CA GLN A 74 4.13 -2.80 18.40
C GLN A 74 5.34 -3.75 18.40
N GLN A 75 5.07 -5.03 18.63
CA GLN A 75 6.02 -6.13 18.42
C GLN A 75 5.46 -7.16 17.41
N PRO A 76 6.26 -7.62 16.42
CA PRO A 76 7.57 -7.08 16.05
C PRO A 76 7.51 -5.59 15.67
N ASP A 77 8.64 -4.89 15.78
CA ASP A 77 8.70 -3.43 15.56
C ASP A 77 8.28 -3.08 14.12
N PRO A 78 7.18 -2.33 13.93
CA PRO A 78 6.61 -2.04 12.61
C PRO A 78 7.45 -1.05 11.79
N ARG A 79 8.46 -0.43 12.40
CA ARG A 79 9.36 0.52 11.73
C ARG A 79 10.49 -0.18 10.99
N VAL A 80 10.76 -1.44 11.35
CA VAL A 80 11.88 -2.22 10.83
C VAL A 80 11.36 -3.17 9.76
N PRO A 81 12.04 -3.30 8.62
CA PRO A 81 11.71 -4.34 7.65
C PRO A 81 11.68 -5.73 8.28
N HIS A 82 10.71 -6.56 7.87
CA HIS A 82 10.56 -7.95 8.33
C HIS A 82 11.79 -8.83 8.06
N ARG A 83 12.60 -8.44 7.06
CA ARG A 83 13.88 -9.05 6.69
C ARG A 83 14.75 -8.03 5.97
N ALA A 84 15.99 -8.39 5.65
CA ALA A 84 16.81 -7.55 4.79
C ALA A 84 16.12 -7.33 3.43
N VAL A 85 16.06 -6.07 2.99
CA VAL A 85 15.40 -5.64 1.76
C VAL A 85 16.32 -4.69 0.99
N ASP A 86 16.18 -4.69 -0.33
CA ASP A 86 17.00 -3.86 -1.22
C ASP A 86 16.48 -2.41 -1.30
N PHE A 87 15.18 -2.23 -1.05
CA PHE A 87 14.48 -0.94 -1.16
C PHE A 87 13.64 -0.67 0.09
N VAL A 88 13.75 0.53 0.64
CA VAL A 88 12.99 0.96 1.83
C VAL A 88 12.31 2.28 1.49
N LEU A 89 10.98 2.37 1.64
CA LEU A 89 10.24 3.61 1.37
C LEU A 89 10.32 4.64 2.49
N TRP A 90 10.44 4.17 3.73
CA TRP A 90 10.32 4.98 4.94
C TRP A 90 11.49 4.74 5.88
N HIS A 91 12.19 5.81 6.23
CA HIS A 91 13.11 5.81 7.37
C HIS A 91 12.39 6.36 8.61
N TYR A 92 12.89 6.05 9.79
CA TYR A 92 12.31 6.54 11.04
C TYR A 92 13.34 7.27 11.89
N GLU A 93 12.96 8.44 12.38
CA GLU A 93 13.60 9.09 13.53
C GLU A 93 12.62 9.04 14.71
N GLY A 94 12.86 8.12 15.64
CA GLY A 94 11.89 7.79 16.68
C GLY A 94 10.60 7.22 16.08
N THR A 95 9.52 7.96 16.17
CA THR A 95 8.19 7.62 15.60
C THR A 95 7.86 8.42 14.34
N ASN A 96 8.76 9.32 13.91
CA ASN A 96 8.54 10.17 12.75
C ASN A 96 9.08 9.50 11.49
N PRO A 97 8.21 9.16 10.51
CA PRO A 97 8.67 8.61 9.24
C PRO A 97 9.16 9.73 8.30
N THR A 98 10.20 9.44 7.53
CA THR A 98 10.71 10.28 6.44
C THR A 98 10.79 9.46 5.15
N ALA A 99 10.37 10.08 4.04
CA ALA A 99 10.42 9.44 2.73
C ALA A 99 11.88 9.17 2.32
N ALA A 100 12.18 7.95 1.89
CA ALA A 100 13.52 7.54 1.47
C ALA A 100 13.86 7.94 0.03
N TYR A 101 12.85 8.29 -0.78
CA TYR A 101 13.01 8.65 -2.18
C TYR A 101 12.66 10.12 -2.41
N PRO A 102 13.36 10.79 -3.34
CA PRO A 102 13.00 12.15 -3.75
C PRO A 102 11.70 12.15 -4.57
N PRO A 103 11.09 13.34 -4.78
CA PRO A 103 9.99 13.49 -5.72
C PRO A 103 10.35 12.95 -7.12
N PRO A 104 9.42 12.26 -7.80
CA PRO A 104 9.63 11.72 -9.14
C PRO A 104 9.55 12.83 -10.21
N PRO A 105 10.03 12.56 -11.44
CA PRO A 105 9.74 13.41 -12.60
C PRO A 105 8.21 13.58 -12.78
N PRO A 106 7.71 14.81 -12.99
CA PRO A 106 6.27 15.07 -13.13
C PRO A 106 5.59 14.22 -14.20
N GLU A 107 6.24 14.01 -15.34
CA GLU A 107 5.69 13.20 -16.44
C GLU A 107 5.39 11.75 -16.01
N LEU A 108 6.27 11.12 -15.24
CA LEU A 108 6.00 9.76 -14.74
C LEU A 108 4.90 9.77 -13.68
N ALA A 109 4.90 10.76 -12.79
CA ALA A 109 3.87 10.91 -11.77
C ALA A 109 2.47 11.08 -12.41
N ASP A 110 2.35 11.92 -13.44
CA ASP A 110 1.11 12.17 -14.17
C ASP A 110 0.59 10.90 -14.86
N ARG A 111 1.49 10.06 -15.38
CA ARG A 111 1.13 8.78 -15.99
C ARG A 111 0.61 7.77 -14.97
N ILE A 112 1.17 7.74 -13.75
CA ILE A 112 0.62 6.95 -12.65
C ILE A 112 -0.74 7.52 -12.21
N ALA A 113 -0.85 8.84 -12.10
CA ALA A 113 -2.12 9.53 -11.82
C ALA A 113 -3.20 9.18 -12.85
N ALA A 114 -2.86 9.05 -14.13
CA ALA A 114 -3.81 8.68 -15.17
C ALA A 114 -4.42 7.29 -14.95
N ILE A 115 -3.66 6.33 -14.42
CA ILE A 115 -4.17 5.01 -14.02
C ILE A 115 -5.05 5.16 -12.78
N ALA A 116 -4.51 5.78 -11.74
CA ALA A 116 -5.12 5.94 -10.42
C ALA A 116 -6.44 6.75 -10.44
N SER A 117 -6.61 7.62 -11.43
CA SER A 117 -7.82 8.45 -11.61
C SER A 117 -9.00 7.70 -12.20
N THR A 118 -8.78 6.50 -12.76
CA THR A 118 -9.87 5.68 -13.28
C THR A 118 -10.55 4.89 -12.17
N PRO A 119 -11.83 4.51 -12.29
CA PRO A 119 -12.44 3.57 -11.34
C PRO A 119 -11.57 2.31 -11.19
N TYR A 120 -11.34 1.86 -9.96
CA TYR A 120 -10.51 0.68 -9.79
C TYR A 120 -11.17 -0.57 -10.39
N ASP A 121 -10.42 -1.27 -11.23
CA ASP A 121 -10.74 -2.59 -11.73
C ASP A 121 -9.41 -3.31 -11.90
N LEU A 122 -9.23 -4.43 -11.20
CA LEU A 122 -7.96 -5.14 -11.08
C LEU A 122 -7.36 -5.48 -12.46
N ALA A 123 -8.19 -6.04 -13.36
CA ALA A 123 -7.73 -6.45 -14.68
C ALA A 123 -7.36 -5.23 -15.54
N ARG A 124 -8.19 -4.17 -15.52
CA ARG A 124 -7.92 -2.96 -16.29
C ARG A 124 -6.68 -2.23 -15.80
N TRP A 125 -6.54 -2.05 -14.48
CA TRP A 125 -5.38 -1.39 -13.88
C TRP A 125 -4.10 -2.19 -14.16
N ALA A 126 -4.11 -3.51 -13.97
CA ALA A 126 -2.98 -4.36 -14.33
C ALA A 126 -2.61 -4.23 -15.81
N GLN A 127 -3.58 -4.17 -16.73
CA GLN A 127 -3.31 -3.98 -18.15
C GLN A 127 -2.68 -2.62 -18.46
N GLN A 128 -3.20 -1.53 -17.89
CA GLN A 128 -2.67 -0.18 -18.10
C GLN A 128 -1.26 -0.06 -17.51
N ALA A 129 -1.07 -0.55 -16.29
CA ALA A 129 0.20 -0.57 -15.59
C ALA A 129 1.24 -1.44 -16.31
N ARG A 130 0.84 -2.57 -16.92
CA ARG A 130 1.71 -3.40 -17.76
C ARG A 130 2.27 -2.63 -18.95
N ARG A 131 1.40 -1.90 -19.67
CA ARG A 131 1.85 -1.08 -20.81
C ARG A 131 2.85 -0.02 -20.35
N LEU A 132 2.54 0.67 -19.25
CA LEU A 132 3.42 1.68 -18.66
C LEU A 132 4.76 1.09 -18.21
N GLY A 133 4.76 -0.01 -17.45
CA GLY A 133 5.95 -0.65 -16.90
C GLY A 133 6.92 -1.10 -18.01
N GLN A 134 6.37 -1.70 -19.07
CA GLN A 134 7.16 -2.12 -20.22
C GLN A 134 7.76 -0.97 -21.02
N GLU A 135 7.15 0.22 -20.97
CA GLU A 135 7.62 1.40 -21.66
C GLU A 135 8.70 2.13 -20.87
N VAL A 136 8.52 2.29 -19.55
CA VAL A 136 9.45 3.04 -18.70
C VAL A 136 10.71 2.24 -18.34
N GLY A 137 10.60 0.91 -18.28
CA GLY A 137 11.74 0.03 -18.05
C GLY A 137 12.35 0.13 -16.65
N PRO A 138 13.36 -0.72 -16.36
CA PRO A 138 13.90 -0.92 -15.01
C PRO A 138 14.50 0.35 -14.38
N ASP A 139 15.04 1.25 -15.20
CA ASP A 139 15.66 2.52 -14.72
C ASP A 139 14.64 3.45 -14.05
N ALA A 140 13.34 3.26 -14.30
CA ALA A 140 12.28 4.04 -13.67
C ALA A 140 11.96 3.62 -12.23
N LEU A 141 12.57 2.54 -11.70
CA LEU A 141 12.19 1.98 -10.40
C LEU A 141 12.27 3.01 -9.26
N ALA A 142 13.39 3.72 -9.14
CA ALA A 142 13.56 4.71 -8.07
C ALA A 142 12.50 5.83 -8.13
N HIS A 143 12.10 6.22 -9.34
CA HIS A 143 11.04 7.20 -9.53
C HIS A 143 9.65 6.63 -9.22
N LEU A 144 9.37 5.37 -9.56
CA LEU A 144 8.11 4.71 -9.18
C LEU A 144 7.98 4.58 -7.66
N LEU A 145 9.06 4.30 -6.95
CA LEU A 145 9.11 4.32 -5.49
C LEU A 145 8.91 5.75 -4.95
N GLY A 146 9.50 6.76 -5.59
CA GLY A 146 9.25 8.17 -5.29
C GLY A 146 7.79 8.57 -5.43
N VAL A 147 7.08 8.11 -6.47
CA VAL A 147 5.64 8.37 -6.67
C VAL A 147 4.79 7.86 -5.49
N MET A 148 5.19 6.76 -4.84
CA MET A 148 4.43 6.18 -3.71
C MET A 148 4.44 7.05 -2.44
N VAL A 149 5.44 7.92 -2.31
CA VAL A 149 5.65 8.78 -1.12
C VAL A 149 5.57 10.28 -1.44
N HIS A 150 5.55 10.64 -2.73
CA HIS A 150 5.29 11.97 -3.26
C HIS A 150 4.21 11.87 -4.36
N PRO A 151 2.93 11.65 -3.99
CA PRO A 151 1.88 11.43 -4.99
C PRO A 151 1.66 12.69 -5.84
N PRO A 152 1.30 12.54 -7.12
CA PRO A 152 0.91 13.65 -7.99
C PRO A 152 -0.34 14.37 -7.46
N GLN A 153 -0.63 15.54 -8.03
CA GLN A 153 -1.81 16.33 -7.67
C GLN A 153 -3.09 15.50 -7.83
N ARG A 154 -3.93 15.57 -6.80
CA ARG A 154 -5.17 14.81 -6.69
C ARG A 154 -6.30 15.40 -7.54
N PRO A 155 -7.11 14.57 -8.22
CA PRO A 155 -8.41 14.99 -8.74
C PRO A 155 -9.38 15.38 -7.61
N THR A 156 -10.02 16.54 -7.69
CA THR A 156 -10.85 17.13 -6.61
C THR A 156 -11.89 16.17 -6.01
N LYS A 157 -12.44 15.26 -6.83
CA LYS A 157 -13.53 14.34 -6.44
C LYS A 157 -13.09 13.09 -5.66
N ILE A 158 -11.79 12.78 -5.61
CA ILE A 158 -11.27 11.58 -4.96
C ILE A 158 -10.69 11.98 -3.61
N PRO A 159 -11.15 11.49 -2.44
CA PRO A 159 -10.55 11.87 -1.16
C PRO A 159 -9.04 11.61 -1.09
N VAL A 160 -8.30 12.44 -0.37
CA VAL A 160 -6.82 12.41 -0.31
C VAL A 160 -6.24 11.06 0.13
N TRP A 161 -6.84 10.42 1.14
CA TRP A 161 -6.43 9.09 1.61
C TRP A 161 -6.68 8.01 0.56
N SER A 162 -7.80 8.09 -0.17
CA SER A 162 -8.08 7.17 -1.28
C SER A 162 -7.12 7.40 -2.44
N TRP A 163 -6.83 8.67 -2.76
CA TRP A 163 -5.90 9.03 -3.83
C TRP A 163 -4.49 8.49 -3.58
N LEU A 164 -3.95 8.68 -2.37
CA LEU A 164 -2.63 8.17 -2.02
C LEU A 164 -2.58 6.63 -2.17
N LEU A 165 -3.58 5.91 -1.64
CA LEU A 165 -3.67 4.46 -1.82
C LEU A 165 -3.74 4.06 -3.30
N PHE A 166 -4.53 4.77 -4.11
CA PHE A 166 -4.68 4.49 -5.54
C PHE A 166 -3.37 4.67 -6.30
N VAL A 167 -2.63 5.75 -5.99
CA VAL A 167 -1.31 6.02 -6.57
C VAL A 167 -0.32 4.91 -6.20
N GLN A 168 -0.29 4.48 -4.94
CA GLN A 168 0.58 3.40 -4.48
C GLN A 168 0.25 2.07 -5.18
N VAL A 169 -1.03 1.71 -5.30
CA VAL A 169 -1.44 0.49 -6.00
C VAL A 169 -1.10 0.55 -7.50
N ALA A 170 -1.33 1.69 -8.15
CA ALA A 170 -0.97 1.87 -9.55
C ALA A 170 0.55 1.75 -9.77
N ALA A 171 1.36 2.40 -8.91
CA ALA A 171 2.82 2.29 -8.96
C ALA A 171 3.31 0.85 -8.74
N ALA A 172 2.76 0.14 -7.75
CA ALA A 172 3.11 -1.26 -7.50
C ALA A 172 2.77 -2.17 -8.69
N PHE A 173 1.61 -1.98 -9.34
CA PHE A 173 1.31 -2.71 -10.57
C PHE A 173 2.27 -2.35 -11.70
N THR A 174 2.72 -1.09 -11.82
CA THR A 174 3.70 -0.71 -12.84
C THR A 174 5.05 -1.38 -12.58
N ILE A 175 5.50 -1.44 -11.32
CA ILE A 175 6.71 -2.17 -10.91
C ILE A 175 6.62 -3.65 -11.30
N ALA A 176 5.45 -4.29 -11.20
CA ALA A 176 5.25 -5.70 -11.56
C ALA A 176 5.59 -6.04 -13.02
N PHE A 177 5.68 -5.04 -13.89
CA PHE A 177 5.94 -5.20 -15.33
C PHE A 177 7.11 -4.36 -15.83
N ILE A 178 7.97 -3.88 -14.92
CA ILE A 178 9.06 -2.96 -15.23
C ILE A 178 10.23 -3.63 -15.97
N ASP A 179 10.39 -4.94 -15.80
CA ASP A 179 11.39 -5.75 -16.49
C ASP A 179 10.74 -6.98 -17.15
N ARG A 180 11.56 -7.71 -17.91
CA ARG A 180 11.18 -8.97 -18.58
C ARG A 180 12.01 -10.16 -18.07
N GLU A 181 12.72 -9.96 -16.97
CA GLU A 181 13.60 -10.98 -16.41
C GLU A 181 12.78 -12.13 -15.82
N ARG A 182 13.41 -13.31 -15.78
CA ARG A 182 12.80 -14.47 -15.11
C ARG A 182 12.62 -14.17 -13.63
N TRP A 183 11.49 -14.61 -13.08
CA TRP A 183 11.05 -14.26 -11.74
C TRP A 183 12.16 -14.25 -10.66
N PRO A 184 12.96 -15.33 -10.46
CA PRO A 184 13.90 -15.41 -9.33
C PRO A 184 14.96 -14.31 -9.30
N HIS A 185 15.33 -13.77 -10.46
CA HIS A 185 16.39 -12.76 -10.62
C HIS A 185 15.86 -11.41 -11.07
N SER A 186 14.54 -11.26 -11.15
CA SER A 186 13.93 -10.05 -11.68
C SER A 186 13.97 -8.88 -10.69
N LEU A 187 14.12 -7.67 -11.21
CA LEU A 187 14.08 -6.44 -10.43
C LEU A 187 12.68 -6.25 -9.82
N ARG A 188 11.62 -6.58 -10.56
CA ARG A 188 10.24 -6.57 -10.06
C ARG A 188 10.03 -7.46 -8.84
N ARG A 189 10.73 -8.61 -8.75
CA ARG A 189 10.70 -9.46 -7.56
C ARG A 189 11.36 -8.76 -6.38
N SER A 190 12.60 -8.31 -6.55
CA SER A 190 13.36 -7.63 -5.49
C SER A 190 12.60 -6.39 -4.97
N ALA A 191 12.09 -5.55 -5.87
CA ALA A 191 11.33 -4.35 -5.53
C ALA A 191 10.03 -4.66 -4.77
N LEU A 192 9.18 -5.55 -5.29
CA LEU A 192 7.88 -5.83 -4.66
C LEU A 192 8.03 -6.60 -3.34
N PHE A 193 9.04 -7.46 -3.21
CA PHE A 193 9.33 -8.10 -1.91
C PHE A 193 9.91 -7.10 -0.92
N SER A 194 10.73 -6.17 -1.38
CA SER A 194 11.24 -5.09 -0.53
C SER A 194 10.12 -4.21 0.01
N LEU A 195 9.14 -3.87 -0.83
CA LEU A 195 7.93 -3.16 -0.40
C LEU A 195 7.08 -4.00 0.58
N ALA A 196 6.82 -5.27 0.25
CA ALA A 196 5.99 -6.13 1.09
C ALA A 196 6.61 -6.46 2.44
N CYS A 197 7.95 -6.51 2.52
CA CYS A 197 8.71 -6.77 3.74
C CYS A 197 9.23 -5.49 4.40
N GLY A 198 8.94 -4.30 3.85
CA GLY A 198 9.39 -3.03 4.41
C GLY A 198 8.69 -2.68 5.71
N PRO A 199 8.91 -1.47 6.24
CA PRO A 199 8.15 -0.97 7.38
C PRO A 199 6.63 -1.03 7.11
N MET A 200 5.84 -1.22 8.17
CA MET A 200 4.39 -1.32 8.09
C MET A 200 3.79 -0.07 7.43
N ASP A 201 3.12 -0.27 6.29
CA ASP A 201 2.56 0.82 5.51
C ASP A 201 1.47 0.33 4.54
N TRP A 202 0.74 1.25 3.92
CA TRP A 202 -0.24 0.94 2.86
C TRP A 202 0.42 0.35 1.60
N SER A 203 1.66 0.76 1.33
CA SER A 203 2.47 0.24 0.22
C SER A 203 2.73 -1.27 0.30
N VAL A 204 2.71 -1.87 1.50
CA VAL A 204 2.76 -3.32 1.69
C VAL A 204 1.55 -3.98 1.01
N GLY A 205 0.34 -3.48 1.26
CA GLY A 205 -0.88 -3.96 0.60
C GLY A 205 -0.84 -3.77 -0.91
N ALA A 206 -0.34 -2.62 -1.39
CA ALA A 206 -0.15 -2.37 -2.81
C ALA A 206 0.79 -3.40 -3.47
N ALA A 207 1.91 -3.74 -2.82
CA ALA A 207 2.84 -4.76 -3.29
C ALA A 207 2.20 -6.15 -3.31
N LEU A 208 1.41 -6.52 -2.30
CA LEU A 208 0.70 -7.80 -2.26
C LEU A 208 -0.28 -7.96 -3.42
N LEU A 209 -1.02 -6.89 -3.79
CA LEU A 209 -1.90 -6.91 -4.97
C LEU A 209 -1.12 -7.09 -6.27
N ALA A 210 0.02 -6.42 -6.40
CA ALA A 210 0.89 -6.54 -7.57
C ALA A 210 1.50 -7.95 -7.69
N LEU A 211 1.99 -8.51 -6.58
CA LEU A 211 2.50 -9.88 -6.50
C LEU A 211 1.42 -10.90 -6.85
N GLN A 212 0.20 -10.69 -6.37
CA GLN A 212 -0.94 -11.54 -6.72
C GLN A 212 -1.20 -11.55 -8.23
N GLN A 213 -1.05 -10.41 -8.90
CA GLN A 213 -1.15 -10.36 -10.36
C GLN A 213 -0.02 -11.13 -11.03
N ILE A 214 1.22 -11.01 -10.55
CA ILE A 214 2.37 -11.79 -11.06
C ILE A 214 2.11 -13.30 -10.90
N ALA A 215 1.63 -13.75 -9.74
CA ALA A 215 1.36 -15.16 -9.47
C ALA A 215 0.27 -15.77 -10.38
N ARG A 216 -0.66 -14.95 -10.88
CA ARG A 216 -1.65 -15.37 -11.88
C ARG A 216 -1.01 -15.55 -13.24
N ASP A 217 -0.15 -14.61 -13.63
CA ASP A 217 0.46 -14.57 -14.96
C ASP A 217 1.68 -15.51 -15.11
N ASP A 218 2.42 -15.76 -14.03
CA ASP A 218 3.63 -16.58 -13.99
C ASP A 218 3.56 -17.61 -12.85
N PRO A 219 3.19 -18.87 -13.15
CA PRO A 219 3.11 -19.94 -12.16
C PRO A 219 4.42 -20.21 -11.40
N SER A 220 5.58 -19.91 -11.98
CA SER A 220 6.88 -20.15 -11.33
C SER A 220 7.12 -19.25 -10.11
N SER A 221 6.39 -18.14 -10.00
CA SER A 221 6.47 -17.20 -8.87
C SER A 221 5.65 -17.61 -7.64
N ARG A 222 4.73 -18.57 -7.80
CA ARG A 222 3.68 -18.87 -6.81
C ARG A 222 4.20 -19.38 -5.47
N GLU A 223 5.22 -20.23 -5.49
CA GLU A 223 5.79 -20.81 -4.27
C GLU A 223 6.45 -19.72 -3.41
N ASP A 224 7.28 -18.91 -4.05
CA ASP A 224 8.03 -17.82 -3.42
C ASP A 224 7.11 -16.72 -2.88
N ILE A 225 6.09 -16.32 -3.66
CA ILE A 225 5.06 -15.39 -3.20
C ILE A 225 4.23 -16.00 -2.05
N GLY A 226 3.92 -17.29 -2.12
CA GLY A 226 3.22 -18.00 -1.04
C GLY A 226 4.02 -18.07 0.25
N GLN A 227 5.34 -18.25 0.16
CA GLN A 227 6.25 -18.20 1.30
C GLN A 227 6.27 -16.81 1.95
N LEU A 228 6.35 -15.74 1.16
CA LEU A 228 6.24 -14.36 1.65
C LEU A 228 4.94 -14.14 2.44
N HIS A 229 3.79 -14.62 1.94
CA HIS A 229 2.52 -14.48 2.67
C HIS A 229 2.52 -15.19 4.02
N ARG A 230 3.16 -16.38 4.10
CA ARG A 230 3.33 -17.10 5.38
C ARG A 230 4.16 -16.29 6.37
N GLU A 231 5.28 -15.75 5.91
CA GLU A 231 6.20 -14.95 6.73
C GLU A 231 5.44 -13.75 7.31
N LEU A 232 4.75 -12.97 6.47
CA LEU A 232 4.00 -11.79 6.91
C LEU A 232 2.90 -12.13 7.92
N LEU A 233 2.14 -13.22 7.71
CA LEU A 233 1.10 -13.66 8.65
C LEU A 233 1.65 -14.09 10.01
N GLN A 234 2.88 -14.62 10.04
CA GLN A 234 3.54 -15.06 11.28
C GLN A 234 4.19 -13.90 12.03
N SER A 235 4.50 -12.79 11.36
CA SER A 235 5.18 -11.62 11.93
C SER A 235 4.30 -10.37 11.99
N LEU A 236 2.98 -10.53 12.09
CA LEU A 236 2.06 -9.40 12.20
C LEU A 236 2.33 -8.59 13.49
N PRO A 237 2.56 -7.26 13.40
CA PRO A 237 2.81 -6.42 14.57
C PRO A 237 1.56 -6.32 15.45
N ARG A 238 1.74 -6.41 16.78
CA ARG A 238 0.67 -6.27 17.78
C ARG A 238 1.17 -5.47 19.00
N PRO A 239 0.29 -4.75 19.72
CA PRO A 239 -1.15 -4.56 19.49
C PRO A 239 -1.45 -3.52 18.38
N GLY A 240 -2.71 -3.23 18.07
CA GLY A 240 -3.08 -2.16 17.13
C GLY A 240 -3.41 -2.64 15.71
N GLY A 241 -3.89 -1.70 14.88
CA GLY A 241 -4.36 -1.99 13.53
C GLY A 241 -3.22 -2.27 12.56
N ILE A 242 -3.46 -3.20 11.62
CA ILE A 242 -2.50 -3.56 10.57
C ILE A 242 -3.10 -3.15 9.22
N PRO A 243 -2.54 -2.12 8.55
CA PRO A 243 -3.19 -1.47 7.41
C PRO A 243 -3.30 -2.36 6.16
N TYR A 244 -2.48 -3.41 6.07
CA TYR A 244 -2.46 -4.34 4.94
C TYR A 244 -3.12 -5.69 5.24
N LEU A 245 -3.69 -5.88 6.44
CA LEU A 245 -4.23 -7.18 6.86
C LEU A 245 -5.38 -7.65 5.96
N ASP A 246 -6.34 -6.78 5.65
CA ASP A 246 -7.47 -7.14 4.78
C ASP A 246 -7.02 -7.54 3.38
N THR A 247 -6.00 -6.86 2.84
CA THR A 247 -5.40 -7.21 1.55
C THR A 247 -4.70 -8.57 1.61
N LEU A 248 -3.94 -8.83 2.68
CA LEU A 248 -3.24 -10.09 2.90
C LEU A 248 -4.22 -11.26 3.01
N VAL A 249 -5.29 -11.08 3.78
CA VAL A 249 -6.39 -12.05 3.94
C VAL A 249 -7.06 -12.32 2.59
N TRP A 250 -7.40 -11.27 1.85
CA TRP A 250 -8.04 -11.39 0.54
C TRP A 250 -7.16 -12.14 -0.47
N CYS A 251 -5.87 -11.82 -0.54
CA CYS A 251 -4.93 -12.49 -1.45
C CYS A 251 -4.97 -14.01 -1.24
N VAL A 252 -4.90 -14.47 0.00
CA VAL A 252 -4.88 -15.91 0.29
C VAL A 252 -6.24 -16.58 0.14
N ALA A 253 -7.32 -15.95 0.62
CA ALA A 253 -8.65 -16.56 0.61
C ALA A 253 -9.20 -16.72 -0.81
N ASP A 254 -9.20 -15.63 -1.57
CA ASP A 254 -9.93 -15.53 -2.84
C ASP A 254 -9.02 -15.68 -4.06
N SER A 255 -7.74 -15.34 -3.94
CA SER A 255 -6.89 -15.15 -5.14
C SER A 255 -5.76 -16.16 -5.31
N MET A 256 -5.51 -17.03 -4.32
CA MET A 256 -4.48 -18.07 -4.39
C MET A 256 -5.02 -19.48 -4.16
N PRO A 257 -5.80 -20.06 -5.09
CA PRO A 257 -6.31 -21.43 -4.98
C PRO A 257 -5.20 -22.49 -4.85
N TRP A 258 -3.96 -22.15 -5.19
CA TRP A 258 -2.79 -23.03 -5.08
C TRP A 258 -2.10 -23.01 -3.71
N LEU A 259 -2.50 -22.12 -2.79
CA LEU A 259 -1.95 -22.14 -1.43
C LEU A 259 -2.51 -23.32 -0.64
N SER A 260 -1.61 -24.02 0.06
CA SER A 260 -1.92 -25.18 0.91
C SER A 260 -2.95 -24.86 2.00
N ASP A 261 -3.81 -25.82 2.34
CA ASP A 261 -4.85 -25.72 3.38
C ASP A 261 -4.41 -25.18 4.76
N PRO A 262 -3.18 -25.45 5.27
CA PRO A 262 -2.74 -24.93 6.56
C PRO A 262 -2.72 -23.39 6.63
N LEU A 263 -2.32 -22.71 5.55
CA LEU A 263 -2.25 -21.26 5.50
C LEU A 263 -3.65 -20.62 5.45
N ARG A 264 -4.54 -21.21 4.64
CA ARG A 264 -5.96 -20.82 4.61
C ARG A 264 -6.58 -20.95 6.01
N SER A 265 -6.27 -22.02 6.71
CA SER A 265 -6.74 -22.27 8.09
C SER A 265 -6.15 -21.31 9.12
N GLN A 266 -4.89 -20.88 8.97
CA GLN A 266 -4.30 -19.84 9.82
C GLN A 266 -5.00 -18.49 9.64
N ILE A 267 -5.39 -18.16 8.42
CA ILE A 267 -6.13 -16.93 8.11
C ILE A 267 -7.54 -16.94 8.67
N VAL A 268 -8.26 -18.07 8.53
CA VAL A 268 -9.58 -18.23 9.15
C VAL A 268 -9.49 -18.02 10.67
N ARG A 269 -8.41 -18.48 11.32
CA ARG A 269 -8.18 -18.23 12.74
C ARG A 269 -7.90 -16.75 13.04
N LEU A 270 -7.07 -16.08 12.25
CA LEU A 270 -6.74 -14.66 12.40
C LEU A 270 -7.98 -13.75 12.23
N VAL A 271 -8.76 -13.98 11.17
CA VAL A 271 -10.01 -13.23 10.93
C VAL A 271 -11.00 -13.41 12.09
N ARG A 272 -11.06 -14.62 12.68
CA ARG A 272 -11.92 -14.88 13.85
C ARG A 272 -11.41 -14.22 15.14
N SER A 273 -10.10 -14.08 15.31
CA SER A 273 -9.53 -13.43 16.50
C SER A 273 -9.64 -11.91 16.48
N GLU A 274 -9.75 -11.29 15.30
CA GLU A 274 -9.96 -9.84 15.15
C GLU A 274 -11.46 -9.46 15.24
N ALA A 275 -12.36 -10.41 15.02
CA ALA A 275 -13.81 -10.20 15.02
C ALA A 275 -14.49 -10.42 16.39
N GLY A 276 -13.71 -10.77 17.43
CA GLY A 276 -14.18 -10.99 18.80
C GLY A 276 -13.51 -10.03 19.77
#